data_AF-A0A7Y7UKM9-F1
#
_entry.id   AF-A0A7Y7UKM9-F1
#
_cell.length_a   1.000
_cell.length_b   1.000
_cell.length_c   1.000
_cell.angle_alpha   90.00
_cell.angle_beta   90.00
_cell.angle_gamma   90.00
#
_symmetry.space_group_name_H-M   'P 1'
#
loop_
_entity.id
_entity.type
_entity.pdbx_description
1 polymer ?
#
loop_
_entity_poly.entity_id
_entity_poly.type
_entity_poly.pdbx_seq_one_letter_code
_entity_poly.pdbx_strand_id
1 'polypeptide(L)'
;MSNETKRDVFEAVWNRLAGYQVFFNGWPREAIDEYKKRYDAALPDDLPVIPKAVGEWLKNCKHDECDLVDAIVSSVNSIITSRRVTRWMEDHFETFARAWVLGVWRVEETGEIVKLEEEK
;
A
#
# COMPACT_ATOMS: atom_id res chain seq x y z
N MET A 1 -8.66 -2.96 11.28
CA MET A 1 -8.36 -2.27 10.01
C MET A 1 -8.98 -3.07 8.88
N SER A 2 -9.70 -2.45 7.96
CA SER A 2 -10.21 -3.14 6.77
C SER A 2 -9.10 -3.23 5.72
N ASN A 3 -8.95 -4.37 5.05
CA ASN A 3 -8.11 -4.53 3.85
C ASN A 3 -8.85 -4.05 2.59
N GLU A 4 -9.80 -3.12 2.77
CA GLU A 4 -10.63 -2.60 1.70
C GLU A 4 -9.78 -1.77 0.74
N THR A 5 -9.91 -2.02 -0.55
CA THR A 5 -9.25 -1.27 -1.62
C THR A 5 -10.14 -0.14 -2.12
N LYS A 6 -9.56 0.83 -2.83
CA LYS A 6 -10.32 1.90 -3.47
C LYS A 6 -11.33 1.35 -4.49
N ARG A 7 -11.00 0.22 -5.14
CA ARG A 7 -11.92 -0.55 -6.00
C ARG A 7 -13.11 -1.07 -5.23
N ASP A 8 -12.90 -1.68 -4.06
CA ASP A 8 -13.98 -2.22 -3.24
C ASP A 8 -14.97 -1.11 -2.83
N VAL A 9 -14.45 0.06 -2.43
CA VAL A 9 -15.30 1.22 -2.11
C VAL A 9 -16.07 1.69 -3.35
N PHE A 10 -15.41 1.75 -4.51
CA PHE A 10 -16.05 2.10 -5.77
C PHE A 10 -17.15 1.12 -6.15
N GLU A 11 -16.91 -0.19 -6.05
CA GLU A 11 -17.89 -1.22 -6.33
C GLU A 11 -19.07 -1.17 -5.35
N ALA A 12 -18.82 -0.89 -4.07
CA ALA A 12 -19.89 -0.68 -3.08
C ALA A 12 -20.78 0.52 -3.45
N VAL A 13 -20.19 1.61 -3.95
CA VAL A 13 -20.94 2.76 -4.46
C VAL A 13 -21.71 2.39 -5.72
N TRP A 14 -21.06 1.71 -6.67
CA TRP A 14 -21.65 1.31 -7.95
C TRP A 14 -22.83 0.37 -7.77
N ASN A 15 -22.69 -0.68 -6.95
CA ASN A 15 -23.75 -1.64 -6.66
C ASN A 15 -24.94 -0.98 -5.99
N ARG A 16 -24.69 -0.02 -5.09
CA ARG A 16 -25.75 0.78 -4.48
C ARG A 16 -26.46 1.65 -5.52
N LEU A 17 -25.74 2.29 -6.43
CA LEU A 17 -26.33 3.06 -7.54
C LEU A 17 -27.18 2.17 -8.45
N ALA A 18 -26.69 1.00 -8.82
CA ALA A 18 -27.40 0.04 -9.67
C ALA A 18 -28.70 -0.48 -9.03
N GLY A 19 -28.78 -0.52 -7.69
CA GLY A 19 -29.98 -0.90 -6.96
C GLY A 19 -31.10 0.14 -6.95
N TYR A 20 -30.83 1.41 -7.31
CA TYR A 20 -31.86 2.44 -7.44
C TYR A 20 -32.44 2.44 -8.86
N GLN A 21 -33.61 1.82 -9.03
CA GLN A 21 -34.33 1.86 -10.31
C GLN A 21 -34.88 3.25 -10.66
N VAL A 22 -35.05 4.16 -9.69
CA VAL A 22 -35.55 5.51 -9.93
C VAL A 22 -34.92 6.47 -8.92
N PHE A 23 -34.22 7.50 -9.41
CA PHE A 23 -33.69 8.61 -8.61
C PHE A 23 -34.83 9.47 -8.05
N PHE A 24 -35.53 9.01 -7.01
CA PHE A 24 -36.66 9.77 -6.49
C PHE A 24 -36.33 10.83 -5.43
N ASN A 25 -35.08 10.98 -4.95
CA ASN A 25 -34.69 12.10 -4.06
C ASN A 25 -33.18 12.34 -3.90
N GLY A 26 -32.33 11.85 -4.82
CA GLY A 26 -30.87 11.92 -4.67
C GLY A 26 -30.32 11.03 -3.55
N TRP A 27 -28.99 10.97 -3.41
CA TRP A 27 -28.32 10.21 -2.34
C TRP A 27 -28.34 11.00 -1.03
N PRO A 28 -28.62 10.37 0.13
CA PRO A 28 -28.44 11.00 1.43
C PRO A 28 -27.01 11.49 1.59
N ARG A 29 -26.82 12.72 2.06
CA ARG A 29 -25.49 13.32 2.22
C ARG A 29 -24.62 12.49 3.18
N GLU A 30 -25.24 11.94 4.22
CA GLU A 30 -24.58 11.07 5.20
C GLU A 30 -23.97 9.83 4.53
N ALA A 31 -24.65 9.25 3.53
CA ALA A 31 -24.14 8.09 2.80
C ALA A 31 -22.92 8.46 1.94
N ILE A 32 -22.95 9.61 1.25
CA ILE A 32 -21.80 10.09 0.46
C ILE A 32 -20.59 10.33 1.36
N ASP A 33 -20.79 10.98 2.51
CA ASP A 33 -19.71 11.29 3.45
C ASP A 33 -19.13 10.02 4.08
N GLU A 34 -19.94 8.97 4.30
CA GLU A 34 -19.45 7.66 4.72
C GLU A 34 -18.54 7.01 3.66
N TYR A 35 -18.95 6.98 2.39
CA TYR A 35 -18.12 6.41 1.33
C TYR A 35 -16.82 7.19 1.11
N LYS A 36 -16.84 8.52 1.27
CA LYS A 36 -15.60 9.32 1.23
C LYS A 36 -14.62 8.91 2.33
N LYS A 37 -15.11 8.80 3.57
CA LYS A 37 -14.27 8.34 4.70
C LYS A 37 -13.69 6.95 4.44
N ARG A 38 -14.49 6.02 3.91
CA ARG A 38 -14.01 4.69 3.50
C ARG A 38 -12.97 4.76 2.40
N TYR A 39 -13.20 5.56 1.37
CA TYR A 39 -12.27 5.74 0.25
C TYR A 39 -10.92 6.32 0.69
N ASP A 40 -10.94 7.29 1.61
CA ASP A 40 -9.74 7.92 2.16
C ASP A 40 -8.93 6.94 3.02
N ALA A 41 -9.61 6.05 3.74
CA ALA A 41 -8.98 5.01 4.56
C ALA A 41 -8.54 3.77 3.76
N ALA A 42 -9.13 3.54 2.59
CA ALA A 42 -8.92 2.37 1.75
C ALA A 42 -7.52 2.34 1.10
N LEU A 43 -7.03 1.13 0.91
CA LEU A 43 -5.73 0.86 0.31
C LEU A 43 -5.76 1.11 -1.21
N PRO A 44 -4.62 1.48 -1.83
CA PRO A 44 -4.49 1.45 -3.28
C PRO A 44 -4.81 0.06 -3.85
N ASP A 45 -5.39 0.01 -5.05
CA ASP A 45 -5.74 -1.27 -5.71
C ASP A 45 -4.48 -2.07 -6.05
N ASP A 46 -3.47 -1.39 -6.60
CA ASP A 46 -2.24 -2.00 -7.10
C ASP A 46 -1.10 -1.87 -6.08
N LEU A 47 -1.29 -2.50 -4.92
CA LEU A 47 -0.25 -2.58 -3.90
C LEU A 47 1.01 -3.25 -4.46
N PRO A 48 2.20 -2.68 -4.20
CA PRO A 48 3.45 -3.31 -4.57
C PRO A 48 3.58 -4.66 -3.84
N VAL A 49 3.98 -5.69 -4.58
CA VAL A 49 4.25 -7.02 -4.03
C VAL A 49 5.76 -7.15 -3.87
N ILE A 50 6.21 -7.32 -2.63
CA ILE A 50 7.65 -7.43 -2.33
C ILE A 50 7.92 -8.65 -1.44
N PRO A 51 9.11 -9.29 -1.57
CA PRO A 51 9.50 -10.38 -0.70
C PRO A 51 9.57 -9.92 0.75
N LYS A 52 9.30 -10.82 1.68
CA LYS A 52 9.35 -10.56 3.12
C LYS A 52 10.68 -9.93 3.55
N ALA A 53 11.79 -10.45 3.05
CA ALA A 53 13.13 -9.93 3.38
C ALA A 53 13.33 -8.47 2.94
N VAL A 54 12.74 -8.07 1.81
CA VAL A 54 12.81 -6.68 1.31
C VAL A 54 11.89 -5.79 2.13
N GLY A 55 10.70 -6.28 2.51
CA GLY A 55 9.81 -5.56 3.41
C GLY A 55 10.39 -5.34 4.81
N GLU A 56 11.12 -6.31 5.35
CA GLU A 56 11.86 -6.17 6.62
C GLU A 56 13.00 -5.15 6.49
N TRP A 57 13.75 -5.16 5.39
CA TRP A 57 14.76 -4.14 5.11
C TRP A 57 14.15 -2.72 5.04
N LEU A 58 13.03 -2.57 4.33
CA LEU A 58 12.31 -1.30 4.23
C LEU A 58 11.85 -0.80 5.60
N LYS A 59 11.31 -1.69 6.44
CA LYS A 59 10.96 -1.36 7.85
C LYS A 59 12.13 -0.80 8.62
N ASN A 60 13.28 -1.48 8.55
CA ASN A 60 14.49 -1.05 9.25
C ASN A 60 14.97 0.31 8.75
N CYS A 61 15.00 0.52 7.42
CA CYS A 61 15.38 1.81 6.85
C CYS A 61 14.48 2.95 7.33
N LYS A 62 13.16 2.73 7.41
CA LYS A 62 12.22 3.75 7.89
C LYS A 62 12.38 4.01 9.39
N HIS A 63 12.65 2.97 10.17
CA HIS A 63 12.95 3.10 11.60
C HIS A 63 14.26 3.87 11.84
N ASP A 64 15.27 3.64 11.01
CA ASP A 64 16.58 4.28 11.12
C ASP A 64 16.62 5.66 10.44
N GLU A 65 15.47 6.21 10.09
CA GLU A 65 15.29 7.51 9.41
C GLU A 65 16.11 7.66 8.11
N CYS A 66 16.46 6.55 7.46
CA CYS A 66 17.13 6.57 6.17
C CYS A 66 16.22 7.20 5.11
N ASP A 67 16.80 7.98 4.20
CA ASP A 67 16.08 8.41 3.02
C ASP A 67 16.02 7.30 1.95
N LEU A 68 15.31 7.54 0.84
CA LEU A 68 15.17 6.55 -0.23
C LEU A 68 16.52 6.23 -0.90
N VAL A 69 17.40 7.22 -1.02
CA VAL A 69 18.72 7.05 -1.62
C VAL A 69 19.59 6.18 -0.72
N ASP A 70 19.60 6.46 0.58
CA ASP A 70 20.29 5.67 1.59
C ASP A 70 19.81 4.22 1.59
N ALA A 71 18.49 4.01 1.54
CA ALA A 71 17.89 2.67 1.50
C ALA A 71 18.28 1.89 0.24
N ILE A 72 18.34 2.55 -0.92
CA ILE A 72 18.75 1.95 -2.19
C ILE A 72 20.26 1.64 -2.17
N VAL A 73 21.10 2.62 -1.85
CA VAL A 73 22.56 2.46 -1.86
C VAL A 73 23.00 1.40 -0.85
N SER A 74 22.42 1.40 0.35
CA SER A 74 22.71 0.40 1.39
C SER A 74 22.20 -0.99 1.01
N SER A 75 21.09 -1.10 0.26
CA SER A 75 20.60 -2.38 -0.26
C SER A 75 21.51 -3.02 -1.31
N VAL A 76 22.24 -2.20 -2.07
CA VAL A 76 23.20 -2.67 -3.08
C VAL A 76 24.56 -3.00 -2.43
N ASN A 77 24.81 -2.48 -1.23
CA ASN A 77 25.99 -2.82 -0.44
C ASN A 77 25.76 -4.12 0.35
N SER A 78 26.26 -5.24 -0.20
CA SER A 78 26.10 -6.59 0.37
C SER A 78 26.75 -6.80 1.75
N ILE A 79 27.55 -5.85 2.24
CA ILE A 79 28.10 -5.88 3.61
C ILE A 79 27.02 -5.47 4.63
N ILE A 80 26.12 -4.57 4.22
CA ILE A 80 25.08 -3.97 5.07
C ILE A 80 23.77 -4.76 4.94
N THR A 81 23.52 -5.33 3.77
CA THR A 81 22.24 -6.00 3.44
C THR A 81 22.42 -7.41 2.92
N SER A 82 21.38 -8.23 3.12
CA SER A 82 21.41 -9.62 2.64
C SER A 82 21.51 -9.66 1.12
N ARG A 83 22.30 -10.59 0.59
CA ARG A 83 22.44 -10.81 -0.87
C ARG A 83 21.10 -11.04 -1.59
N ARG A 84 20.07 -11.50 -0.86
CA ARG A 84 18.72 -11.68 -1.38
C ARG A 84 18.02 -10.35 -1.64
N VAL A 85 18.16 -9.38 -0.73
CA VAL A 85 17.60 -8.04 -0.89
C VAL A 85 18.30 -7.31 -2.03
N THR A 86 19.65 -7.34 -2.05
CA THR A 86 20.46 -6.75 -3.13
C THR A 86 20.02 -7.22 -4.51
N ARG A 87 19.99 -8.55 -4.73
CA ARG A 87 19.61 -9.13 -6.03
C ARG A 87 18.18 -8.79 -6.44
N TRP A 88 17.24 -8.80 -5.48
CA TRP A 88 15.87 -8.47 -5.81
C TRP A 88 15.75 -6.99 -6.20
N MET A 89 16.44 -6.11 -5.48
CA MET A 89 16.46 -4.67 -5.74
C MET A 89 17.00 -4.33 -7.12
N GLU A 90 18.07 -5.01 -7.58
CA GLU A 90 18.67 -4.83 -8.91
C GLU A 90 17.64 -4.91 -10.04
N ASP A 91 16.65 -5.79 -9.91
CA ASP A 91 15.62 -6.03 -10.92
C ASP A 91 14.27 -5.30 -10.63
N HIS A 92 14.06 -4.78 -9.41
CA HIS A 92 12.74 -4.31 -8.94
C HIS A 92 12.77 -2.95 -8.23
N PHE A 93 13.69 -2.06 -8.58
CA PHE A 93 13.81 -0.72 -7.96
C PHE A 93 12.50 0.08 -8.01
N GLU A 94 11.75 0.04 -9.10
CA GLU A 94 10.47 0.76 -9.21
C GLU A 94 9.43 0.24 -8.20
N THR A 95 9.34 -1.08 -8.03
CA THR A 95 8.44 -1.72 -7.07
C THR A 95 8.84 -1.36 -5.63
N PHE A 96 10.14 -1.33 -5.34
CA PHE A 96 10.64 -0.89 -4.03
C PHE A 96 10.28 0.58 -3.76
N ALA A 97 10.57 1.48 -4.70
CA ALA A 97 10.29 2.89 -4.56
C ALA A 97 8.78 3.14 -4.35
N ARG A 98 7.92 2.40 -5.05
CA ARG A 98 6.47 2.44 -4.81
C ARG A 98 6.11 1.99 -3.40
N ALA A 99 6.67 0.88 -2.91
CA ALA A 99 6.43 0.41 -1.54
C ALA A 99 6.92 1.42 -0.49
N TRP A 100 8.06 2.07 -0.75
CA TRP A 100 8.65 3.09 0.11
C TRP A 100 7.77 4.34 0.26
N VAL A 101 7.27 4.85 -0.87
CA VAL A 101 6.45 6.06 -0.91
C VAL A 101 5.05 5.79 -0.36
N LEU A 102 4.46 4.65 -0.70
CA LEU A 102 3.14 4.28 -0.21
C LEU A 102 3.14 3.91 1.28
N GLY A 103 4.28 3.42 1.79
CA GLY A 103 4.37 2.87 3.15
C GLY A 103 3.50 1.63 3.34
N VAL A 104 2.99 1.03 2.25
CA VAL A 104 2.14 -0.15 2.28
C VAL A 104 2.45 -1.07 1.11
N TRP A 105 2.49 -2.37 1.38
CA TRP A 105 2.78 -3.41 0.39
C TRP A 105 2.16 -4.74 0.76
N ARG A 106 2.16 -5.68 -0.19
CA ARG A 106 1.79 -7.07 0.00
C ARG A 106 3.04 -7.94 0.05
N VAL A 107 3.13 -8.84 1.01
CA VAL A 107 4.21 -9.82 1.13
C VAL A 107 4.01 -10.89 0.07
N GLU A 108 5.02 -11.12 -0.76
CA GLU A 108 4.97 -12.10 -1.86
C GLU A 108 4.67 -13.51 -1.36
N GLU A 109 5.30 -13.92 -0.26
CA GLU A 109 5.24 -15.29 0.23
C GLU A 109 3.92 -15.63 0.95
N THR A 110 3.28 -14.66 1.59
CA THR A 110 2.10 -14.89 2.45
C THR A 110 0.84 -14.18 1.96
N GLY A 111 0.97 -13.21 1.05
CA GLY A 111 -0.12 -12.32 0.67
C GLY A 111 -0.51 -11.31 1.76
N GLU A 112 0.20 -11.27 2.89
CA GLU A 112 -0.07 -10.38 4.01
C GLU A 112 0.13 -8.91 3.59
N ILE A 113 -0.78 -8.04 3.98
CA ILE A 113 -0.65 -6.59 3.74
C ILE A 113 0.05 -5.97 4.94
N VAL A 114 1.17 -5.32 4.69
CA VAL A 114 1.95 -4.59 5.69
C VAL A 114 1.79 -3.11 5.43
N LYS A 115 1.42 -2.36 6.47
CA LYS A 115 1.32 -0.90 6.45
C LYS A 115 2.22 -0.32 7.54
N LEU A 116 3.06 0.63 7.16
CA LEU A 116 3.80 1.48 8.08
C LEU A 116 2.88 2.63 8.45
N GLU A 117 2.50 2.70 9.72
CA GLU A 117 1.80 3.87 10.23
C GLU A 117 2.85 4.99 10.36
N GLU A 118 2.54 6.18 9.85
CA GLU A 118 3.31 7.37 10.19
C GLU A 118 3.15 7.57 11.71
N GLU A 119 4.23 7.38 12.48
CA GLU A 119 4.27 7.93 13.83
C GLU A 119 4.11 9.45 13.68
N LYS A 120 3.01 9.96 14.22
CA LYS A 120 2.69 11.39 14.30
C LYS A 120 3.54 12.11 15.31
#